data_AF-A0A402BC95-F1
#
_entry.id   AF-A0A402BC95-F1
#
_cell.length_a   1.000
_cell.length_b   1.000
_cell.length_c   1.000
_cell.angle_alpha   90.00
_cell.angle_beta   90.00
_cell.angle_gamma   90.00
#
_symmetry.space_group_name_H-M   'P 1'
#
loop_
_entity.id
_entity.type
_entity.pdbx_description
1 polymer ?
#
loop_
_entity_poly.entity_id
_entity_poly.type
_entity_poly.pdbx_seq_one_letter_code
_entity_poly.pdbx_strand_id
1 'polypeptide(L)'
;MDPETLPALLETLSKDQACEIRCCVTLNSNTPLDCLLLLAREFPADFLHNPLIALLELAQPHFFQYIDAETWLHLLKLRYVPQHWIDWIISSFAALEREDGRIAMWSTHAWGPGKIMKGYTVLEAALLHGASDAATADTLRLQAADLLIREWTIDWVDMLYTVLEIADRLPPGWLTQLALHPDERLRTAVAANPNTSAATLLSLSNDATTSVLYAVAGHPNTPVDVISRLASHSNHSIRAHIAERHDITEKIITQLTLDPESYVRSTLARNPATPEKILARLATDPETPVRLMAARHPQCPQHLLQQLVTDPEEAVRVAVAQNPITPAELILHMVTDPSLQVRCIIGQNAWTPTETLARLLAQPDTTIQQASVWHPALTRSMVSEAQSALAGVPCRLAPLV
;
A
#
# COMPACT_ATOMS: atom_id res chain seq x y z
N MET A 1 3.58 54.47 12.63
CA MET A 1 2.28 54.03 12.08
C MET A 1 1.23 54.88 12.74
N ASP A 2 0.40 55.57 11.97
CA ASP A 2 -0.58 56.51 12.53
C ASP A 2 -1.79 55.74 13.07
N PRO A 3 -2.06 55.76 14.39
CA PRO A 3 -3.20 55.08 14.99
C PRO A 3 -4.54 55.70 14.55
N GLU A 4 -4.56 56.86 13.89
CA GLU A 4 -5.77 57.50 13.36
C GLU A 4 -6.08 57.14 11.90
N THR A 5 -5.31 56.21 11.31
CA THR A 5 -5.51 55.78 9.93
C THR A 5 -6.94 55.27 9.72
N LEU A 6 -7.63 55.80 8.71
CA LEU A 6 -9.01 55.45 8.41
C LEU A 6 -9.17 53.96 8.02
N PRO A 7 -10.22 53.26 8.52
CA PRO A 7 -10.49 51.87 8.19
C PRO A 7 -10.49 51.55 6.69
N ALA A 8 -11.10 52.40 5.86
CA ALA A 8 -11.16 52.22 4.40
C ALA A 8 -9.77 52.24 3.73
N LEU A 9 -8.84 53.03 4.28
CA LEU A 9 -7.45 53.04 3.80
C LEU A 9 -6.72 51.77 4.25
N LEU A 10 -6.95 51.31 5.49
CA LEU A 10 -6.38 50.05 6.00
C LEU A 10 -6.87 48.83 5.21
N GLU A 11 -8.12 48.82 4.73
CA GLU A 11 -8.63 47.77 3.83
C GLU A 11 -7.93 47.73 2.48
N THR A 12 -7.48 48.89 1.99
CA THR A 12 -6.73 48.98 0.74
C THR A 12 -5.29 48.50 0.97
N LEU A 13 -4.68 48.93 2.08
CA LEU A 13 -3.31 48.60 2.45
C LEU A 13 -3.13 47.13 2.88
N SER A 14 -4.18 46.46 3.38
CA SER A 14 -4.13 45.03 3.72
C SER A 14 -3.89 44.13 2.50
N LYS A 15 -4.13 44.66 1.28
CA LYS A 15 -3.93 43.98 0.00
C LYS A 15 -2.72 44.52 -0.77
N ASP A 16 -1.93 45.40 -0.15
CA ASP A 16 -0.74 45.96 -0.78
C ASP A 16 0.26 44.86 -1.15
N GLN A 17 1.13 45.09 -2.14
CA GLN A 17 2.15 44.12 -2.55
C GLN A 17 3.30 44.03 -1.53
N ALA A 18 3.60 45.11 -0.81
CA ALA A 18 4.69 45.16 0.16
C ALA A 18 4.30 44.46 1.48
N CYS A 19 5.14 43.50 1.87
CA CYS A 19 4.97 42.72 3.11
C CYS A 19 5.01 43.63 4.36
N GLU A 20 5.89 44.63 4.35
CA GLU A 20 6.07 45.58 5.45
C GLU A 20 4.83 46.42 5.68
N ILE A 21 4.12 46.79 4.61
CA ILE A 21 2.87 47.56 4.68
C ILE A 21 1.76 46.69 5.29
N ARG A 22 1.61 45.44 4.84
CA ARG A 22 0.63 44.50 5.41
C ARG A 22 0.91 44.15 6.86
N CYS A 23 2.17 43.93 7.23
CA CYS A 23 2.63 43.75 8.61
C CYS A 23 2.23 44.96 9.47
N CYS A 24 2.46 46.18 8.95
CA CYS A 24 2.04 47.40 9.63
C CYS A 24 0.51 47.43 9.85
N VAL A 25 -0.29 47.18 8.81
CA VAL A 25 -1.75 47.12 8.93
C VAL A 25 -2.18 46.11 10.00
N THR A 26 -1.46 44.99 10.17
CA THR A 26 -1.76 43.98 11.19
C THR A 26 -1.58 44.48 12.62
N LEU A 27 -0.70 45.47 12.88
CA LEU A 27 -0.47 46.02 14.23
C LEU A 27 -1.30 47.30 14.52
N ASN A 28 -2.00 47.83 13.51
CA ASN A 28 -2.75 49.06 13.66
C ASN A 28 -4.03 48.85 14.50
N SER A 29 -4.28 49.77 15.43
CA SER A 29 -5.42 49.72 16.36
C SER A 29 -6.77 50.08 15.74
N ASN A 30 -6.84 50.46 14.46
CA ASN A 30 -8.08 50.75 13.74
C ASN A 30 -8.37 49.75 12.61
N THR A 31 -7.60 48.66 12.51
CA THR A 31 -7.76 47.69 11.43
C THR A 31 -9.07 46.92 11.56
N PRO A 32 -9.92 46.89 10.52
CA PRO A 32 -11.15 46.10 10.52
C PRO A 32 -10.91 44.63 10.77
N LEU A 33 -11.85 43.97 11.46
CA LEU A 33 -11.75 42.55 11.82
C LEU A 33 -11.51 41.66 10.59
N ASP A 34 -12.23 41.87 9.49
CA ASP A 34 -12.08 41.06 8.27
C ASP A 34 -10.66 41.15 7.68
N CYS A 35 -10.04 42.34 7.77
CA CYS A 35 -8.65 42.52 7.34
C CYS A 35 -7.66 41.87 8.32
N LEU A 36 -7.92 41.95 9.62
CA LEU A 36 -7.11 41.28 10.63
C LEU A 36 -7.16 39.76 10.46
N LEU A 37 -8.33 39.18 10.23
CA LEU A 37 -8.49 37.74 10.01
C LEU A 37 -7.75 37.28 8.74
N LEU A 38 -7.80 38.08 7.67
CA LEU A 38 -7.08 37.79 6.43
C LEU A 38 -5.55 37.85 6.62
N LEU A 39 -5.07 38.84 7.37
CA LEU A 39 -3.64 39.04 7.63
C LEU A 39 -3.09 38.10 8.72
N ALA A 40 -3.93 37.57 9.61
CA ALA A 40 -3.55 36.67 10.69
C ALA A 40 -2.84 35.41 10.18
N ARG A 41 -3.15 34.97 8.96
CA ARG A 41 -2.45 33.85 8.32
C ARG A 41 -0.99 34.16 8.02
N GLU A 42 -0.73 35.36 7.51
CA GLU A 42 0.59 35.80 7.08
C GLU A 42 1.43 36.29 8.26
N PHE A 43 0.79 36.99 9.20
CA PHE A 43 1.41 37.62 10.37
C PHE A 43 0.73 37.18 11.68
N PRO A 44 0.81 35.88 12.05
CA PRO A 44 0.08 35.34 13.20
C PRO A 44 0.57 35.92 14.53
N ALA A 45 1.86 36.25 14.64
CA ALA A 45 2.41 36.85 15.85
C ALA A 45 1.94 38.29 16.00
N ASP A 46 2.03 39.10 14.95
CA ASP A 46 1.60 40.49 14.96
C ASP A 46 0.09 40.61 15.20
N PHE A 47 -0.70 39.69 14.65
CA PHE A 47 -2.13 39.59 14.93
C PHE A 47 -2.41 39.42 16.43
N LEU A 48 -1.74 38.47 17.11
CA LEU A 48 -1.93 38.26 18.55
C LEU A 48 -1.46 39.45 19.40
N HIS A 49 -0.49 40.23 18.91
CA HIS A 49 -0.01 41.44 19.58
C HIS A 49 -0.81 42.69 19.21
N ASN A 50 -1.81 42.59 18.31
CA ASN A 50 -2.60 43.75 17.94
C ASN A 50 -3.38 44.26 19.17
N PRO A 51 -3.28 45.56 19.50
CA PRO A 51 -3.94 46.16 20.66
C PRO A 51 -5.48 46.02 20.64
N LEU A 52 -6.09 45.80 19.48
CA LEU A 52 -7.53 45.55 19.32
C LEU A 52 -7.96 44.18 19.84
N ILE A 53 -7.10 43.17 19.91
CA ILE A 53 -7.53 41.80 20.25
C ILE A 53 -8.22 41.76 21.61
N ALA A 54 -7.63 42.38 22.62
CA ALA A 54 -8.23 42.44 23.96
C ALA A 54 -9.59 43.19 23.98
N LEU A 55 -9.75 44.20 23.13
CA LEU A 55 -11.02 44.94 23.00
C LEU A 55 -12.07 44.12 22.22
N LEU A 56 -11.65 43.40 21.18
CA LEU A 56 -12.50 42.50 20.40
C LEU A 56 -13.00 41.32 21.24
N GLU A 57 -12.17 40.77 22.11
CA GLU A 57 -12.60 39.73 23.06
C GLU A 57 -13.71 40.22 24.00
N LEU A 58 -13.69 41.50 24.39
CA LEU A 58 -14.74 42.08 25.23
C LEU A 58 -16.00 42.44 24.42
N ALA A 59 -15.84 42.97 23.22
CA ALA A 59 -16.95 43.47 22.40
C ALA A 59 -17.66 42.35 21.60
N GLN A 60 -16.90 41.34 21.16
CA GLN A 60 -17.34 40.23 20.32
C GLN A 60 -16.66 38.92 20.78
N PRO A 61 -17.08 38.32 21.91
CA PRO A 61 -16.39 37.23 22.60
C PRO A 61 -16.26 35.91 21.83
N HIS A 62 -16.83 35.81 20.63
CA HIS A 62 -16.75 34.64 19.78
C HIS A 62 -16.13 34.93 18.40
N PHE A 63 -15.51 36.10 18.18
CA PHE A 63 -14.97 36.46 16.86
C PHE A 63 -13.93 35.46 16.34
N PHE A 64 -13.15 34.82 17.22
CA PHE A 64 -12.15 33.83 16.85
C PHE A 64 -12.75 32.57 16.21
N GLN A 65 -14.07 32.34 16.32
CA GLN A 65 -14.75 31.26 15.61
C GLN A 65 -14.73 31.43 14.07
N TYR A 66 -14.45 32.64 13.60
CA TYR A 66 -14.36 32.96 12.17
C TYR A 66 -12.94 32.75 11.60
N ILE A 67 -11.96 32.38 12.43
CA ILE A 67 -10.60 32.06 11.98
C ILE A 67 -10.63 30.72 11.22
N ASP A 68 -10.08 30.71 10.00
CA ASP A 68 -9.99 29.51 9.18
C ASP A 68 -8.92 28.53 9.67
N ALA A 69 -9.01 27.27 9.24
CA ALA A 69 -8.12 26.21 9.70
C ALA A 69 -6.62 26.45 9.38
N GLU A 70 -6.30 27.05 8.22
CA GLU A 70 -4.91 27.30 7.87
C GLU A 70 -4.32 28.41 8.75
N THR A 71 -5.13 29.43 9.06
CA THR A 71 -4.77 30.47 10.01
C THR A 71 -4.59 29.92 11.43
N TRP A 72 -5.49 29.06 11.91
CA TRP A 72 -5.32 28.36 13.19
C TRP A 72 -4.02 27.56 13.29
N LEU A 73 -3.63 26.83 12.23
CA LEU A 73 -2.37 26.09 12.19
C LEU A 73 -1.13 26.98 12.30
N HIS A 74 -1.21 28.25 11.91
CA HIS A 74 -0.13 29.22 12.09
C HIS A 74 -0.15 29.81 13.50
N LEU A 75 -1.32 30.13 14.04
CA LEU A 75 -1.50 30.65 15.40
C LEU A 75 -1.06 29.65 16.47
N LEU A 76 -1.48 28.39 16.36
CA LEU A 76 -1.19 27.33 17.33
C LEU A 76 0.31 26.93 17.38
N LYS A 77 1.15 27.45 16.48
CA LYS A 77 2.61 27.33 16.61
C LYS A 77 3.21 28.34 17.60
N LEU A 78 2.46 29.39 17.94
CA LEU A 78 2.91 30.47 18.81
C LEU A 78 2.54 30.17 20.26
N ARG A 79 3.44 30.42 21.20
CA ARG A 79 3.23 30.10 22.63
C ARG A 79 2.22 30.99 23.35
N TYR A 80 1.81 32.11 22.75
CA TYR A 80 1.02 33.15 23.41
C TYR A 80 -0.46 33.16 23.00
N VAL A 81 -0.95 32.09 22.34
CA VAL A 81 -2.38 31.97 22.03
C VAL A 81 -3.17 31.94 23.33
N PRO A 82 -4.26 32.73 23.47
CA PRO A 82 -5.08 32.73 24.67
C PRO A 82 -5.63 31.33 25.00
N GLN A 83 -5.48 30.87 26.24
CA GLN A 83 -5.87 29.51 26.65
C GLN A 83 -7.37 29.22 26.38
N HIS A 84 -8.23 30.20 26.61
CA HIS A 84 -9.67 30.05 26.39
C HIS A 84 -10.04 29.85 24.89
N TRP A 85 -9.18 30.27 23.95
CA TRP A 85 -9.36 29.95 22.52
C TRP A 85 -9.06 28.48 22.26
N ILE A 86 -8.01 27.96 22.89
CA ILE A 86 -7.63 26.54 22.82
C ILE A 86 -8.72 25.67 23.44
N ASP A 87 -9.20 26.06 24.62
CA ASP A 87 -10.29 25.35 25.32
C ASP A 87 -11.58 25.37 24.50
N TRP A 88 -11.86 26.46 23.77
CA TRP A 88 -12.97 26.52 22.83
C TRP A 88 -12.79 25.55 21.66
N ILE A 89 -11.62 25.50 21.01
CA ILE A 89 -11.36 24.53 19.93
C ILE A 89 -11.64 23.10 20.43
N ILE A 90 -11.06 22.73 21.59
CA ILE A 90 -11.23 21.39 22.16
C ILE A 90 -12.71 21.11 22.50
N SER A 91 -13.39 22.06 23.14
CA SER A 91 -14.79 21.91 23.57
C SER A 91 -15.77 21.90 22.39
N SER A 92 -15.50 22.67 21.34
CA SER A 92 -16.32 22.71 20.12
C SER A 92 -16.25 21.40 19.35
N PHE A 93 -15.11 20.70 19.37
CA PHE A 93 -15.03 19.34 18.85
C PHE A 93 -15.79 18.34 19.73
N ALA A 94 -15.68 18.44 21.06
CA ALA A 94 -16.43 17.56 21.97
C ALA A 94 -17.95 17.80 21.95
N ALA A 95 -18.41 19.00 21.58
CA ALA A 95 -19.84 19.35 21.49
C ALA A 95 -20.53 18.83 20.21
N LEU A 96 -19.79 18.28 19.24
CA LEU A 96 -20.33 17.64 18.02
C LEU A 96 -21.34 16.53 18.32
N GLU A 97 -21.27 15.95 19.52
CA GLU A 97 -22.08 14.83 20.03
C GLU A 97 -23.58 15.18 20.25
N ARG A 98 -23.98 16.46 20.29
CA ARG A 98 -25.27 16.87 20.92
C ARG A 98 -26.35 17.47 20.02
N GLU A 99 -26.05 17.92 18.80
CA GLU A 99 -27.06 18.51 17.90
C GLU A 99 -27.40 17.56 16.74
N ASP A 100 -28.41 16.71 16.94
CA ASP A 100 -29.25 16.06 15.92
C ASP A 100 -28.58 15.76 14.56
N GLY A 101 -27.46 15.04 14.57
CA GLY A 101 -26.82 14.49 13.36
C GLY A 101 -26.45 15.52 12.29
N ARG A 102 -26.40 16.81 12.62
CA ARG A 102 -26.01 17.88 11.71
C ARG A 102 -24.83 18.60 12.34
N ILE A 103 -23.65 18.39 11.75
CA ILE A 103 -22.34 18.96 12.16
C ILE A 103 -22.38 20.50 11.99
N ALA A 104 -23.22 21.28 12.68
CA ALA A 104 -23.65 22.61 12.23
C ALA A 104 -22.53 23.66 12.03
N MET A 105 -21.42 23.59 12.77
CA MET A 105 -20.32 24.54 12.61
C MET A 105 -19.34 24.18 11.47
N TRP A 106 -19.30 22.91 11.06
CA TRP A 106 -18.37 22.38 10.03
C TRP A 106 -19.09 21.66 8.86
N SER A 107 -20.43 21.57 8.88
CA SER A 107 -21.33 20.88 7.91
C SER A 107 -21.93 21.76 6.83
N THR A 108 -21.75 23.06 6.87
CA THR A 108 -22.43 23.95 5.93
C THR A 108 -21.74 23.89 4.57
N HIS A 109 -22.07 22.86 3.78
CA HIS A 109 -22.14 22.79 2.30
C HIS A 109 -20.99 23.39 1.45
N ALA A 110 -19.85 23.73 2.03
CA ALA A 110 -18.75 24.46 1.36
C ALA A 110 -17.37 23.79 1.51
N TRP A 111 -17.29 22.60 2.12
CA TRP A 111 -16.03 21.99 2.51
C TRP A 111 -16.02 20.50 2.12
N GLY A 112 -15.47 20.20 0.94
CA GLY A 112 -15.22 18.83 0.45
C GLY A 112 -14.10 18.08 1.20
N PRO A 113 -13.73 16.86 0.75
CA PRO A 113 -12.95 15.85 1.52
C PRO A 113 -11.62 16.31 2.11
N GLY A 114 -10.94 17.32 1.54
CA GLY A 114 -9.63 17.80 2.02
C GLY A 114 -9.65 18.72 3.26
N LYS A 115 -10.83 19.05 3.79
CA LYS A 115 -11.01 20.14 4.77
C LYS A 115 -11.33 19.67 6.21
N ILE A 116 -11.80 18.43 6.39
CA ILE A 116 -11.94 17.78 7.71
C ILE A 116 -10.57 17.40 8.30
N MET A 117 -9.64 16.95 7.46
CA MET A 117 -8.22 16.78 7.85
C MET A 117 -7.60 18.10 8.35
N LYS A 118 -8.03 19.25 7.80
CA LYS A 118 -7.61 20.56 8.30
C LYS A 118 -8.21 20.87 9.67
N GLY A 119 -9.46 20.50 9.92
CA GLY A 119 -10.07 20.60 11.25
C GLY A 119 -9.39 19.74 12.30
N TYR A 120 -9.11 18.48 11.96
CA TYR A 120 -8.34 17.61 12.84
C TYR A 120 -6.94 18.13 13.11
N THR A 121 -6.20 18.56 12.08
CA THR A 121 -4.84 19.08 12.29
C THR A 121 -4.85 20.32 13.19
N VAL A 122 -5.92 21.11 13.17
CA VAL A 122 -6.15 22.21 14.12
C VAL A 122 -6.44 21.68 15.54
N LEU A 123 -7.31 20.68 15.71
CA LEU A 123 -7.57 20.05 17.01
C LEU A 123 -6.29 19.41 17.60
N GLU A 124 -5.55 18.68 16.79
CA GLU A 124 -4.27 18.08 17.17
C GLU A 124 -3.27 19.16 17.58
N ALA A 125 -3.12 20.22 16.79
CA ALA A 125 -2.25 21.34 17.13
C ALA A 125 -2.70 22.04 18.43
N ALA A 126 -4.01 22.15 18.68
CA ALA A 126 -4.56 22.77 19.88
C ALA A 126 -4.27 21.93 21.13
N LEU A 127 -4.49 20.62 21.06
CA LEU A 127 -4.16 19.70 22.15
C LEU A 127 -2.65 19.67 22.42
N LEU A 128 -1.82 19.72 21.38
CA LEU A 128 -0.36 19.73 21.51
C LEU A 128 0.26 21.06 21.98
N HIS A 129 -0.51 22.16 21.97
CA HIS A 129 -0.02 23.52 22.25
C HIS A 129 0.66 23.65 23.63
N GLY A 130 0.29 22.80 24.59
CA GLY A 130 0.85 22.76 25.95
C GLY A 130 1.69 21.53 26.30
N ALA A 131 2.00 20.65 25.33
CA ALA A 131 2.75 19.42 25.62
C ALA A 131 4.23 19.72 25.92
N SER A 132 4.70 19.39 27.13
CA SER A 132 6.08 19.64 27.56
C SER A 132 7.09 18.59 27.09
N ASP A 133 6.62 17.39 26.74
CA ASP A 133 7.44 16.27 26.28
C ASP A 133 6.72 15.39 25.23
N ALA A 134 7.50 14.50 24.59
CA ALA A 134 7.01 13.64 23.52
C ALA A 134 5.95 12.62 23.99
N ALA A 135 6.04 12.14 25.23
CA ALA A 135 5.09 11.16 25.77
C ALA A 135 3.70 11.78 26.02
N THR A 136 3.68 13.01 26.52
CA THR A 136 2.45 13.80 26.70
C THR A 136 1.83 14.12 25.34
N ALA A 137 2.66 14.48 24.36
CA ALA A 137 2.21 14.73 23.00
C ALA A 137 1.55 13.49 22.36
N ASP A 138 2.13 12.30 22.52
CA ASP A 138 1.54 11.07 21.97
C ASP A 138 0.21 10.71 22.65
N THR A 139 0.10 10.95 23.95
CA THR A 139 -1.16 10.75 24.70
C THR A 139 -2.26 11.68 24.19
N LEU A 140 -1.92 12.96 23.96
CA LEU A 140 -2.85 13.97 23.44
C LEU A 140 -3.26 13.67 21.98
N ARG A 141 -2.35 13.16 21.15
CA ARG A 141 -2.67 12.68 19.80
C ARG A 141 -3.67 11.52 19.83
N LEU A 142 -3.50 10.58 20.77
CA LEU A 142 -4.45 9.48 20.95
C LEU A 142 -5.82 9.98 21.41
N GLN A 143 -5.87 10.98 22.30
CA GLN A 143 -7.12 11.63 22.71
C GLN A 143 -7.82 12.34 21.54
N ALA A 144 -7.06 13.06 20.71
CA ALA A 144 -7.58 13.71 19.51
C ALA A 144 -8.18 12.69 18.51
N ALA A 145 -7.51 11.55 18.36
CA ALA A 145 -7.97 10.45 17.51
C ALA A 145 -9.24 9.78 18.05
N ASP A 146 -9.29 9.49 19.36
CA ASP A 146 -10.45 8.88 20.03
C ASP A 146 -11.71 9.75 19.89
N LEU A 147 -11.58 11.07 20.06
CA LEU A 147 -12.68 12.03 19.87
C LEU A 147 -13.26 11.99 18.46
N LEU A 148 -12.44 11.73 17.43
CA LEU A 148 -12.94 11.63 16.06
C LEU A 148 -13.59 10.28 15.76
N ILE A 149 -13.01 9.20 16.28
CA ILE A 149 -13.46 7.84 15.98
C ILE A 149 -14.82 7.55 16.60
N ARG A 150 -15.12 8.12 17.78
CA ARG A 150 -16.44 7.98 18.43
C ARG A 150 -17.59 8.60 17.62
N GLU A 151 -17.29 9.56 16.75
CA GLU A 151 -18.27 10.38 16.03
C GLU A 151 -18.53 9.91 14.58
N TRP A 152 -17.98 8.77 14.16
CA TRP A 152 -18.10 8.30 12.78
C TRP A 152 -19.34 7.42 12.54
N THR A 153 -20.24 7.91 11.67
CA THR A 153 -21.37 7.12 11.14
C THR A 153 -20.93 6.23 9.97
N ILE A 154 -21.77 5.27 9.57
CA ILE A 154 -21.48 4.28 8.51
C ILE A 154 -21.07 4.94 7.17
N ASP A 155 -21.62 6.11 6.82
CA ASP A 155 -21.29 6.84 5.59
C ASP A 155 -19.83 7.35 5.55
N TRP A 156 -19.16 7.45 6.71
CA TRP A 156 -17.76 7.88 6.80
C TRP A 156 -16.75 6.78 6.50
N VAL A 157 -17.15 5.51 6.58
CA VAL A 157 -16.27 4.35 6.34
C VAL A 157 -15.72 4.39 4.91
N ASP A 158 -16.57 4.66 3.92
CA ASP A 158 -16.17 4.69 2.51
C ASP A 158 -15.22 5.86 2.22
N MET A 159 -15.48 7.03 2.83
CA MET A 159 -14.57 8.17 2.72
C MET A 159 -13.22 7.89 3.39
N LEU A 160 -13.22 7.28 4.57
CA LEU A 160 -12.00 6.98 5.31
C LEU A 160 -11.18 5.87 4.66
N TYR A 161 -11.84 4.86 4.08
CA TYR A 161 -11.17 3.86 3.25
C TYR A 161 -10.41 4.54 2.10
N THR A 162 -11.07 5.48 1.42
CA THR A 162 -10.45 6.28 0.36
C THR A 162 -9.28 7.13 0.87
N VAL A 163 -9.39 7.69 2.08
CA VAL A 163 -8.30 8.45 2.70
C VAL A 163 -7.13 7.55 3.11
N LEU A 164 -7.38 6.36 3.67
CA LEU A 164 -6.34 5.39 4.03
C LEU A 164 -5.57 4.86 2.82
N GLU A 165 -6.24 4.77 1.66
CA GLU A 165 -5.65 4.37 0.38
C GLU A 165 -4.74 5.47 -0.23
N ILE A 166 -4.99 6.74 0.09
CA ILE A 166 -4.32 7.91 -0.53
C ILE A 166 -3.36 8.62 0.45
N ALA A 167 -3.52 8.44 1.76
CA ALA A 167 -2.81 9.23 2.77
C ALA A 167 -1.58 8.52 3.34
N ASP A 168 -0.43 8.82 2.76
CA ASP A 168 0.91 8.51 3.31
C ASP A 168 1.21 9.22 4.66
N ARG A 169 0.29 10.02 5.21
CA ARG A 169 0.56 10.96 6.32
C ARG A 169 -0.53 10.98 7.41
N LEU A 170 -1.10 9.83 7.73
CA LEU A 170 -1.93 9.74 8.93
C LEU A 170 -1.04 9.81 10.19
N PRO A 171 -1.47 10.52 11.25
CA PRO A 171 -0.75 10.53 12.51
C PRO A 171 -0.56 9.10 13.06
N PRO A 172 0.60 8.76 13.66
CA PRO A 172 0.88 7.38 14.10
C PRO A 172 -0.15 6.80 15.09
N GLY A 173 -0.76 7.66 15.93
CA GLY A 173 -1.78 7.26 16.90
C GLY A 173 -3.11 6.83 16.27
N TRP A 174 -3.41 7.29 15.05
CA TRP A 174 -4.68 7.00 14.39
C TRP A 174 -4.78 5.55 13.98
N LEU A 175 -3.75 5.02 13.32
CA LEU A 175 -3.74 3.64 12.87
C LEU A 175 -3.98 2.68 14.04
N THR A 176 -3.43 2.98 15.22
CA THR A 176 -3.65 2.19 16.44
C THR A 176 -5.11 2.22 16.90
N GLN A 177 -5.79 3.36 16.82
CA GLN A 177 -7.20 3.44 17.21
C GLN A 177 -8.13 2.85 16.14
N LEU A 178 -7.84 3.09 14.85
CA LEU A 178 -8.57 2.50 13.72
C LEU A 178 -8.49 0.98 13.70
N ALA A 179 -7.39 0.42 14.20
CA ALA A 179 -7.24 -1.01 14.40
C ALA A 179 -8.27 -1.62 15.38
N LEU A 180 -8.93 -0.81 16.21
CA LEU A 180 -9.97 -1.25 17.14
C LEU A 180 -11.39 -1.04 16.59
N HIS A 181 -11.53 -0.47 15.40
CA HIS A 181 -12.83 -0.12 14.83
C HIS A 181 -13.67 -1.38 14.51
N PRO A 182 -15.00 -1.38 14.72
CA PRO A 182 -15.86 -2.55 14.47
C PRO A 182 -15.89 -2.98 12.99
N ASP A 183 -15.70 -2.04 12.06
CA ASP A 183 -15.64 -2.33 10.63
C ASP A 183 -14.33 -3.03 10.22
N GLU A 184 -14.46 -4.24 9.67
CA GLU A 184 -13.34 -5.05 9.22
C GLU A 184 -12.60 -4.49 8.00
N ARG A 185 -13.27 -3.72 7.14
CA ARG A 185 -12.66 -3.10 5.95
C ARG A 185 -11.66 -2.02 6.38
N LEU A 186 -12.01 -1.25 7.40
CA LEU A 186 -11.12 -0.25 7.98
C LEU A 186 -9.92 -0.91 8.67
N ARG A 187 -10.14 -1.94 9.49
CA ARG A 187 -9.03 -2.68 10.10
C ARG A 187 -8.11 -3.32 9.06
N THR A 188 -8.66 -3.79 7.94
CA THR A 188 -7.88 -4.32 6.81
C THR A 188 -7.06 -3.22 6.15
N ALA A 189 -7.65 -2.04 5.89
CA ALA A 189 -6.95 -0.90 5.32
C ALA A 189 -5.84 -0.38 6.24
N VAL A 190 -6.06 -0.38 7.56
CA VAL A 190 -5.01 -0.10 8.56
C VAL A 190 -3.88 -1.12 8.45
N ALA A 191 -4.19 -2.42 8.45
CA ALA A 191 -3.17 -3.46 8.33
C ALA A 191 -2.36 -3.36 7.04
N ALA A 192 -2.97 -2.89 5.94
CA ALA A 192 -2.32 -2.71 4.65
C ALA A 192 -1.52 -1.40 4.52
N ASN A 193 -1.73 -0.42 5.41
CA ASN A 193 -1.08 0.88 5.31
C ASN A 193 0.42 0.78 5.64
N PRO A 194 1.34 1.22 4.75
CA PRO A 194 2.79 1.08 4.94
C PRO A 194 3.36 1.69 6.23
N ASN A 195 2.67 2.68 6.79
CA ASN A 195 3.08 3.39 8.01
C ASN A 195 2.57 2.71 9.29
N THR A 196 1.84 1.59 9.18
CA THR A 196 1.31 0.89 10.35
C THR A 196 2.46 0.33 11.20
N SER A 197 2.40 0.66 12.49
CA SER A 197 3.44 0.32 13.45
C SER A 197 3.46 -1.18 13.75
N ALA A 198 4.64 -1.69 14.10
CA ALA A 198 4.83 -3.06 14.58
C ALA A 198 3.89 -3.41 15.76
N ALA A 199 3.67 -2.47 16.68
CA ALA A 199 2.79 -2.66 17.83
C ALA A 199 1.31 -2.78 17.42
N THR A 200 0.87 -1.98 16.44
CA THR A 200 -0.48 -2.04 15.90
C THR A 200 -0.71 -3.36 15.15
N LEU A 201 0.27 -3.80 14.34
CA LEU A 201 0.22 -5.09 13.62
C LEU A 201 0.18 -6.28 14.59
N LEU A 202 0.92 -6.20 15.71
CA LEU A 202 0.83 -7.20 16.77
C LEU A 202 -0.59 -7.29 17.35
N SER A 203 -1.26 -6.16 17.59
CA SER A 203 -2.66 -6.16 18.03
C SER A 203 -3.59 -6.79 16.99
N LEU A 204 -3.49 -6.35 15.73
CA LEU A 204 -4.31 -6.84 14.61
C LEU A 204 -4.05 -8.30 14.25
N SER A 205 -2.91 -8.86 14.62
CA SER A 205 -2.64 -10.28 14.38
C SER A 205 -3.46 -11.25 15.25
N ASN A 206 -4.27 -10.73 16.19
CA ASN A 206 -5.28 -11.49 16.93
C ASN A 206 -6.70 -11.31 16.36
N ASP A 207 -6.87 -10.60 15.25
CA ASP A 207 -8.18 -10.33 14.66
C ASP A 207 -8.87 -11.62 14.20
N ALA A 208 -10.20 -11.66 14.32
CA ALA A 208 -11.00 -12.79 13.88
C ALA A 208 -11.19 -12.82 12.35
N THR A 209 -11.09 -11.66 11.69
CA THR A 209 -11.31 -11.53 10.25
C THR A 209 -10.06 -11.98 9.48
N THR A 210 -10.23 -12.94 8.57
CA THR A 210 -9.13 -13.48 7.74
C THR A 210 -8.50 -12.41 6.84
N SER A 211 -9.28 -11.48 6.30
CA SER A 211 -8.78 -10.37 5.46
C SER A 211 -7.79 -9.47 6.19
N VAL A 212 -8.04 -9.19 7.47
CA VAL A 212 -7.13 -8.41 8.33
C VAL A 212 -5.83 -9.18 8.55
N LEU A 213 -5.93 -10.46 8.92
CA LEU A 213 -4.75 -11.32 9.11
C LEU A 213 -3.92 -11.49 7.82
N TYR A 214 -4.58 -11.51 6.66
CA TYR A 214 -3.91 -11.54 5.36
C TYR A 214 -3.08 -10.28 5.13
N ALA A 215 -3.67 -9.10 5.37
CA ALA A 215 -2.93 -7.83 5.28
C ALA A 215 -1.75 -7.77 6.28
N VAL A 216 -1.94 -8.22 7.52
CA VAL A 216 -0.85 -8.30 8.51
C VAL A 216 0.24 -9.28 8.06
N ALA A 217 -0.11 -10.43 7.50
CA ALA A 217 0.86 -11.41 7.01
C ALA A 217 1.73 -10.86 5.86
N GLY A 218 1.17 -10.02 4.98
CA GLY A 218 1.91 -9.40 3.87
C GLY A 218 2.73 -8.16 4.23
N HIS A 219 2.51 -7.58 5.41
CA HIS A 219 3.04 -6.25 5.73
C HIS A 219 4.55 -6.25 6.04
N PRO A 220 5.37 -5.34 5.48
CA PRO A 220 6.83 -5.31 5.70
C PRO A 220 7.25 -5.10 7.16
N ASN A 221 6.50 -4.30 7.92
CA ASN A 221 6.80 -4.01 9.34
C ASN A 221 6.28 -5.06 10.33
N THR A 222 5.77 -6.21 9.84
CA THR A 222 5.21 -7.24 10.74
C THR A 222 6.31 -7.87 11.60
N PRO A 223 6.16 -7.87 12.93
CA PRO A 223 7.14 -8.46 13.85
C PRO A 223 7.40 -9.95 13.58
N VAL A 224 8.64 -10.40 13.81
CA VAL A 224 9.06 -11.80 13.54
C VAL A 224 8.28 -12.84 14.37
N ASP A 225 7.89 -12.49 15.60
CA ASP A 225 7.04 -13.32 16.45
C ASP A 225 5.63 -13.47 15.87
N VAL A 226 5.07 -12.39 15.30
CA VAL A 226 3.79 -12.42 14.58
C VAL A 226 3.90 -13.28 13.33
N ILE A 227 4.95 -13.10 12.51
CA ILE A 227 5.20 -13.93 11.32
C ILE A 227 5.28 -15.42 11.74
N SER A 228 6.01 -15.74 12.80
CA SER A 228 6.15 -17.12 13.31
C SER A 228 4.82 -17.72 13.74
N ARG A 229 3.95 -16.92 14.36
CA ARG A 229 2.59 -17.34 14.74
C ARG A 229 1.70 -17.56 13.52
N LEU A 230 1.70 -16.62 12.57
CA LEU A 230 0.90 -16.71 11.34
C LEU A 230 1.37 -17.86 10.43
N ALA A 231 2.66 -18.20 10.45
CA ALA A 231 3.20 -19.39 9.78
C ALA A 231 2.65 -20.71 10.35
N SER A 232 2.09 -20.70 11.55
CA SER A 232 1.48 -21.85 12.23
C SER A 232 -0.05 -21.74 12.30
N HIS A 233 -0.65 -20.79 11.58
CA HIS A 233 -2.08 -20.52 11.64
C HIS A 233 -2.91 -21.68 11.08
N SER A 234 -4.12 -21.91 11.59
CA SER A 234 -5.00 -23.00 11.15
C SER A 234 -5.40 -22.87 9.67
N ASN A 235 -5.69 -21.65 9.23
CA ASN A 235 -5.98 -21.33 7.83
C ASN A 235 -4.72 -21.40 6.94
N HIS A 236 -4.72 -22.32 5.97
CA HIS A 236 -3.60 -22.53 5.05
C HIS A 236 -3.34 -21.33 4.12
N SER A 237 -4.35 -20.51 3.80
CA SER A 237 -4.17 -19.32 2.95
C SER A 237 -3.29 -18.28 3.64
N ILE A 238 -3.38 -18.15 4.97
CA ILE A 238 -2.51 -17.27 5.75
C ILE A 238 -1.07 -17.81 5.75
N ARG A 239 -0.90 -19.13 5.97
CA ARG A 239 0.43 -19.77 5.92
C ARG A 239 1.07 -19.65 4.54
N ALA A 240 0.29 -19.79 3.47
CA ALA A 240 0.73 -19.59 2.10
C ALA A 240 1.21 -18.15 1.86
N HIS A 241 0.48 -17.16 2.39
CA HIS A 241 0.90 -15.76 2.26
C HIS A 241 2.22 -15.47 2.99
N ILE A 242 2.45 -16.08 4.16
CA ILE A 242 3.77 -16.04 4.82
C ILE A 242 4.85 -16.68 3.94
N ALA A 243 4.54 -17.78 3.23
CA ALA A 243 5.47 -18.44 2.32
C ALA A 243 5.87 -17.58 1.10
N GLU A 244 5.11 -16.53 0.76
CA GLU A 244 5.42 -15.60 -0.34
C GLU A 244 6.45 -14.53 0.06
N ARG A 245 6.63 -14.30 1.36
CA ARG A 245 7.54 -13.29 1.88
C ARG A 245 9.01 -13.65 1.62
N HIS A 246 9.83 -12.63 1.41
CA HIS A 246 11.28 -12.81 1.18
C HIS A 246 12.14 -12.64 2.43
N ASP A 247 11.54 -12.20 3.54
CA ASP A 247 12.22 -11.87 4.81
C ASP A 247 11.94 -12.89 5.92
N ILE A 248 11.45 -14.09 5.57
CA ILE A 248 11.19 -15.17 6.53
C ILE A 248 12.47 -15.91 6.92
N THR A 249 12.52 -16.34 8.18
CA THR A 249 13.69 -17.05 8.74
C THR A 249 13.81 -18.49 8.21
N GLU A 250 15.01 -19.07 8.26
CA GLU A 250 15.26 -20.47 7.88
C GLU A 250 14.38 -21.46 8.68
N LYS A 251 14.10 -21.14 9.94
CA LYS A 251 13.20 -21.93 10.79
C LYS A 251 11.78 -21.99 10.21
N ILE A 252 11.25 -20.85 9.78
CA ILE A 252 9.91 -20.73 9.19
C ILE A 252 9.89 -21.43 7.83
N ILE A 253 10.92 -21.24 7.00
CA ILE A 253 11.04 -21.95 5.71
C ILE A 253 11.01 -23.47 5.93
N THR A 254 11.80 -23.98 6.88
CA THR A 254 11.87 -25.42 7.17
C THR A 254 10.51 -25.96 7.63
N GLN A 255 9.79 -25.20 8.47
CA GLN A 255 8.43 -25.51 8.89
C GLN A 255 7.47 -25.58 7.69
N LEU A 256 7.41 -24.53 6.86
CA LEU A 256 6.50 -24.46 5.71
C LEU A 256 6.84 -25.48 4.62
N THR A 257 8.09 -25.92 4.55
CA THR A 257 8.47 -27.01 3.64
C THR A 257 7.87 -28.35 4.09
N LEU A 258 7.48 -28.51 5.36
CA LEU A 258 6.78 -29.69 5.90
C LEU A 258 5.26 -29.43 6.06
N ASP A 259 4.74 -28.33 5.51
CA ASP A 259 3.32 -27.99 5.67
C ASP A 259 2.45 -29.12 5.12
N PRO A 260 1.37 -29.54 5.82
CA PRO A 260 0.47 -30.57 5.30
C PRO A 260 -0.19 -30.17 3.99
N GLU A 261 -0.43 -28.87 3.77
CA GLU A 261 -1.11 -28.37 2.58
C GLU A 261 -0.15 -28.19 1.41
N SER A 262 -0.44 -28.84 0.28
CA SER A 262 0.40 -28.79 -0.91
C SER A 262 0.45 -27.40 -1.53
N TYR A 263 -0.64 -26.63 -1.39
CA TYR A 263 -0.69 -25.24 -1.83
C TYR A 263 0.38 -24.38 -1.14
N VAL A 264 0.57 -24.52 0.18
CA VAL A 264 1.61 -23.78 0.93
C VAL A 264 3.01 -24.17 0.45
N ARG A 265 3.27 -25.47 0.29
CA ARG A 265 4.56 -25.98 -0.22
C ARG A 265 4.85 -25.51 -1.64
N SER A 266 3.83 -25.45 -2.51
CA SER A 266 3.96 -24.96 -3.88
C SER A 266 4.24 -23.46 -3.94
N THR A 267 3.65 -22.68 -3.03
CA THR A 267 3.92 -21.26 -2.89
C THR A 267 5.36 -21.00 -2.45
N LEU A 268 5.87 -21.80 -1.51
CA LEU A 268 7.27 -21.77 -1.12
C LEU A 268 8.19 -22.14 -2.29
N ALA A 269 7.85 -23.17 -3.07
CA ALA A 269 8.63 -23.56 -4.26
C ALA A 269 8.69 -22.48 -5.34
N ARG A 270 7.70 -21.58 -5.40
CA ARG A 270 7.66 -20.44 -6.34
C ARG A 270 8.45 -19.22 -5.84
N ASN A 271 8.66 -19.09 -4.53
CA ASN A 271 9.29 -17.92 -3.93
C ASN A 271 10.79 -17.83 -4.32
N PRO A 272 11.24 -16.75 -5.00
CA PRO A 272 12.64 -16.55 -5.39
C PRO A 272 13.65 -16.55 -4.23
N ALA A 273 13.20 -16.30 -3.01
CA ALA A 273 14.05 -16.34 -1.81
C ALA A 273 14.26 -17.76 -1.26
N THR A 274 13.63 -18.78 -1.86
CA THR A 274 13.72 -20.16 -1.38
C THR A 274 15.12 -20.73 -1.59
N PRO A 275 15.82 -21.17 -0.52
CA PRO A 275 17.16 -21.73 -0.64
C PRO A 275 17.19 -23.00 -1.49
N GLU A 276 18.28 -23.20 -2.24
CA GLU A 276 18.48 -24.37 -3.10
C GLU A 276 18.21 -25.71 -2.39
N LYS A 277 18.70 -25.87 -1.16
CA LYS A 277 18.48 -27.10 -0.36
C LYS A 277 16.99 -27.39 -0.12
N ILE A 278 16.20 -26.35 0.06
CA ILE A 278 14.75 -26.46 0.27
C ILE A 278 14.06 -26.76 -1.06
N LEU A 279 14.45 -26.07 -2.13
CA LEU A 279 13.97 -26.31 -3.48
C LEU A 279 14.24 -27.75 -3.94
N ALA A 280 15.40 -28.31 -3.61
CA ALA A 280 15.75 -29.71 -3.89
C ALA A 280 14.76 -30.69 -3.23
N ARG A 281 14.31 -30.40 -2.01
CA ARG A 281 13.29 -31.22 -1.35
C ARG A 281 11.93 -31.09 -2.02
N LEU A 282 11.54 -29.88 -2.40
CA LEU A 282 10.27 -29.59 -3.07
C LEU A 282 10.21 -30.18 -4.50
N ALA A 283 11.36 -30.32 -5.17
CA ALA A 283 11.47 -31.02 -6.45
C ALA A 283 11.18 -32.53 -6.34
N THR A 284 11.25 -33.11 -5.14
CA THR A 284 10.90 -34.53 -4.86
C THR A 284 9.57 -34.68 -4.12
N ASP A 285 8.77 -33.60 -4.01
CA ASP A 285 7.51 -33.62 -3.27
C ASP A 285 6.51 -34.62 -3.89
N PRO A 286 5.72 -35.36 -3.10
CA PRO A 286 4.69 -36.25 -3.65
C PRO A 286 3.66 -35.53 -4.52
N GLU A 287 3.42 -34.24 -4.28
CA GLU A 287 2.38 -33.48 -4.95
C GLU A 287 2.90 -32.81 -6.23
N THR A 288 2.25 -33.12 -7.35
CA THR A 288 2.58 -32.59 -8.67
C THR A 288 2.64 -31.06 -8.73
N PRO A 289 1.70 -30.29 -8.13
CA PRO A 289 1.76 -28.83 -8.14
C PRO A 289 3.04 -28.28 -7.51
N VAL A 290 3.59 -28.96 -6.50
CA VAL A 290 4.82 -28.54 -5.80
C VAL A 290 6.04 -28.77 -6.69
N ARG A 291 6.17 -29.97 -7.28
CA ARG A 291 7.26 -30.28 -8.22
C ARG A 291 7.22 -29.37 -9.45
N LEU A 292 6.03 -29.05 -9.94
CA LEU A 292 5.83 -28.13 -11.06
C LEU A 292 6.32 -26.72 -10.72
N MET A 293 5.97 -26.17 -9.55
CA MET A 293 6.49 -24.86 -9.12
C MET A 293 8.02 -24.89 -8.96
N ALA A 294 8.60 -25.99 -8.45
CA ALA A 294 10.04 -26.14 -8.36
C ALA A 294 10.73 -26.16 -9.75
N ALA A 295 10.13 -26.83 -10.73
CA ALA A 295 10.61 -26.83 -12.12
C ALA A 295 10.56 -25.45 -12.77
N ARG A 296 9.53 -24.64 -12.47
CA ARG A 296 9.37 -23.26 -12.97
C ARG A 296 10.24 -22.23 -12.25
N HIS A 297 10.91 -22.61 -11.16
CA HIS A 297 11.65 -21.67 -10.33
C HIS A 297 12.76 -20.98 -11.15
N PRO A 298 12.86 -19.64 -11.13
CA PRO A 298 13.78 -18.88 -11.99
C PRO A 298 15.25 -19.09 -11.64
N GLN A 299 15.54 -19.73 -10.50
CA GLN A 299 16.90 -20.09 -10.08
C GLN A 299 17.00 -21.60 -9.80
N CYS A 300 16.18 -22.41 -10.48
CA CYS A 300 16.23 -23.86 -10.31
C CYS A 300 17.62 -24.40 -10.71
N PRO A 301 18.35 -25.08 -9.80
CA PRO A 301 19.62 -25.72 -10.13
C PRO A 301 19.47 -26.72 -11.28
N GLN A 302 20.45 -26.73 -12.19
CA GLN A 302 20.42 -27.60 -13.38
C GLN A 302 20.30 -29.09 -13.04
N HIS A 303 20.90 -29.55 -11.94
CA HIS A 303 20.82 -30.94 -11.51
C HIS A 303 19.38 -31.34 -11.09
N LEU A 304 18.59 -30.40 -10.56
CA LEU A 304 17.17 -30.65 -10.26
C LEU A 304 16.33 -30.69 -11.53
N LEU A 305 16.61 -29.82 -12.51
CA LEU A 305 15.97 -29.87 -13.83
C LEU A 305 16.27 -31.20 -14.53
N GLN A 306 17.50 -31.72 -14.40
CA GLN A 306 17.88 -33.05 -14.91
C GLN A 306 17.09 -34.18 -14.26
N GLN A 307 16.76 -34.07 -12.97
CA GLN A 307 15.88 -35.04 -12.31
C GLN A 307 14.43 -34.93 -12.83
N LEU A 308 13.90 -33.70 -12.86
CA LEU A 308 12.51 -33.40 -13.22
C LEU A 308 12.19 -33.63 -14.71
N VAL A 309 13.20 -33.73 -15.57
CA VAL A 309 13.01 -34.04 -16.99
C VAL A 309 12.35 -35.41 -17.21
N THR A 310 12.49 -36.31 -16.22
CA THR A 310 11.89 -37.66 -16.24
C THR A 310 10.68 -37.78 -15.32
N ASP A 311 10.13 -36.66 -14.84
CA ASP A 311 8.96 -36.68 -13.96
C ASP A 311 7.79 -37.41 -14.65
N PRO A 312 7.04 -38.28 -13.93
CA PRO A 312 5.90 -38.97 -14.51
C PRO A 312 4.84 -38.01 -15.08
N GLU A 313 4.72 -36.82 -14.50
CA GLU A 313 3.69 -35.86 -14.85
C GLU A 313 4.11 -34.95 -16.01
N GLU A 314 3.29 -34.95 -17.07
CA GLU A 314 3.52 -34.14 -18.27
C GLU A 314 3.70 -32.65 -17.93
N ALA A 315 2.89 -32.11 -17.02
CA ALA A 315 2.91 -30.71 -16.66
C ALA A 315 4.24 -30.28 -16.01
N VAL A 316 4.90 -31.18 -15.28
CA VAL A 316 6.23 -30.93 -14.70
C VAL A 316 7.29 -30.93 -15.80
N ARG A 317 7.23 -31.89 -16.73
CA ARG A 317 8.16 -31.92 -17.88
C ARG A 317 7.97 -30.70 -18.78
N VAL A 318 6.74 -30.24 -19.01
CA VAL A 318 6.47 -28.97 -19.71
C VAL A 318 7.14 -27.80 -18.99
N ALA A 319 7.03 -27.72 -17.65
CA ALA A 319 7.68 -26.67 -16.88
C ALA A 319 9.21 -26.69 -17.00
N VAL A 320 9.85 -27.87 -17.07
CA VAL A 320 11.28 -28.00 -17.34
C VAL A 320 11.61 -27.44 -18.72
N ALA A 321 10.85 -27.79 -19.76
CA ALA A 321 11.07 -27.25 -21.09
C ALA A 321 10.93 -25.71 -21.12
N GLN A 322 9.95 -25.17 -20.39
CA GLN A 322 9.67 -23.73 -20.29
C GLN A 322 10.63 -22.94 -19.41
N ASN A 323 11.55 -23.59 -18.69
CA ASN A 323 12.51 -22.88 -17.85
C ASN A 323 13.70 -22.39 -18.71
N PRO A 324 14.00 -21.07 -18.76
CA PRO A 324 15.10 -20.53 -19.56
C PRO A 324 16.50 -21.00 -19.14
N ILE A 325 16.65 -21.53 -17.92
CA ILE A 325 17.94 -22.03 -17.39
C ILE A 325 18.16 -23.50 -17.74
N THR A 326 17.16 -24.19 -18.31
CA THR A 326 17.29 -25.59 -18.70
C THR A 326 18.41 -25.77 -19.72
N PRO A 327 19.43 -26.58 -19.41
CA PRO A 327 20.53 -26.85 -20.34
C PRO A 327 20.05 -27.34 -21.70
N ALA A 328 20.70 -26.88 -22.77
CA ALA A 328 20.43 -27.28 -24.15
C ALA A 328 20.43 -28.81 -24.33
N GLU A 329 21.31 -29.51 -23.62
CA GLU A 329 21.41 -30.98 -23.64
C GLU A 329 20.14 -31.66 -23.11
N LEU A 330 19.52 -31.10 -22.06
CA LEU A 330 18.26 -31.62 -21.53
C LEU A 330 17.11 -31.35 -22.48
N ILE A 331 17.03 -30.15 -23.06
CA ILE A 331 16.03 -29.83 -24.09
C ILE A 331 16.14 -30.78 -25.28
N LEU A 332 17.38 -31.11 -25.70
CA LEU A 332 17.63 -32.09 -26.76
C LEU A 332 17.16 -33.50 -26.40
N HIS A 333 17.30 -33.92 -25.13
CA HIS A 333 16.78 -35.20 -24.65
C HIS A 333 15.24 -35.26 -24.68
N MET A 334 14.57 -34.14 -24.37
CA MET A 334 13.12 -34.04 -24.35
C MET A 334 12.46 -34.03 -25.75
N VAL A 335 13.24 -33.95 -26.82
CA VAL A 335 12.73 -34.09 -28.21
C VAL A 335 12.05 -35.44 -28.42
N THR A 336 12.46 -36.47 -27.68
CA THR A 336 11.85 -37.80 -27.70
C THR A 336 10.85 -38.04 -26.56
N ASP A 337 10.40 -36.99 -25.86
CA ASP A 337 9.39 -37.12 -24.80
C ASP A 337 8.14 -37.81 -25.35
N PRO A 338 7.51 -38.75 -24.60
CA PRO A 338 6.28 -39.40 -25.05
C PRO A 338 5.13 -38.42 -25.28
N SER A 339 5.09 -37.30 -24.57
CA SER A 339 4.07 -36.27 -24.72
C SER A 339 4.32 -35.39 -25.94
N LEU A 340 3.30 -35.30 -26.80
CA LEU A 340 3.26 -34.33 -27.89
C LEU A 340 3.31 -32.89 -27.39
N GLN A 341 2.65 -32.61 -26.26
CA GLN A 341 2.60 -31.27 -25.67
C GLN A 341 3.98 -30.78 -25.27
N VAL A 342 4.79 -31.63 -24.62
CA VAL A 342 6.18 -31.31 -24.27
C VAL A 342 6.99 -30.96 -25.53
N ARG A 343 6.89 -31.79 -26.57
CA ARG A 343 7.60 -31.57 -27.84
C ARG A 343 7.17 -30.28 -28.56
N CYS A 344 5.88 -29.96 -28.56
CA CYS A 344 5.36 -28.70 -29.11
C CYS A 344 5.87 -27.47 -28.36
N ILE A 345 5.92 -27.53 -27.02
CA ILE A 345 6.44 -26.44 -26.19
C ILE A 345 7.92 -26.18 -26.49
N ILE A 346 8.73 -27.22 -26.64
CA ILE A 346 10.14 -27.06 -27.04
C ILE A 346 10.24 -26.32 -28.39
N GLY A 347 9.38 -26.65 -29.35
CA GLY A 347 9.31 -25.96 -30.64
C GLY A 347 8.96 -24.46 -30.56
N GLN A 348 8.25 -24.06 -29.51
CA GLN A 348 7.80 -22.67 -29.28
C GLN A 348 8.77 -21.86 -28.42
N ASN A 349 9.60 -22.50 -27.61
CA ASN A 349 10.47 -21.81 -26.65
C ASN A 349 11.61 -21.06 -27.34
N ALA A 350 11.69 -19.74 -27.11
CA ALA A 350 12.65 -18.85 -27.77
C ALA A 350 14.14 -19.22 -27.57
N TRP A 351 14.47 -19.92 -26.49
CA TRP A 351 15.83 -20.37 -26.16
C TRP A 351 16.14 -21.79 -26.64
N THR A 352 15.26 -22.41 -27.43
CA THR A 352 15.52 -23.74 -27.99
C THR A 352 16.64 -23.68 -29.03
N PRO A 353 17.71 -24.50 -28.90
CA PRO A 353 18.80 -24.54 -29.86
C PRO A 353 18.34 -24.94 -31.27
N THR A 354 18.92 -24.36 -32.31
CA THR A 354 18.57 -24.64 -33.71
C THR A 354 18.70 -26.13 -34.08
N GLU A 355 19.67 -26.85 -33.50
CA GLU A 355 19.82 -28.30 -33.69
C GLU A 355 18.62 -29.07 -33.14
N THR A 356 18.08 -28.66 -31.99
CA THR A 356 16.89 -29.27 -31.38
C THR A 356 15.66 -29.03 -32.27
N LEU A 357 15.50 -27.80 -32.77
CA LEU A 357 14.42 -27.46 -33.70
C LEU A 357 14.51 -28.28 -34.99
N ALA A 358 15.71 -28.50 -35.54
CA ALA A 358 15.91 -29.34 -36.72
C ALA A 358 15.42 -30.78 -36.48
N ARG A 359 15.73 -31.36 -35.31
CA ARG A 359 15.29 -32.72 -34.94
C ARG A 359 13.78 -32.80 -34.70
N LEU A 360 13.15 -31.75 -34.17
CA LEU A 360 11.69 -31.68 -34.03
C LEU A 360 10.99 -31.58 -35.39
N LEU A 361 11.49 -30.75 -36.30
CA LEU A 361 10.94 -30.60 -37.65
C LEU A 361 11.06 -31.88 -38.49
N ALA A 362 12.08 -32.71 -38.25
CA ALA A 362 12.25 -34.00 -38.91
C ALA A 362 11.24 -35.07 -38.45
N GLN A 363 10.49 -34.84 -37.36
CA GLN A 363 9.44 -35.76 -36.92
C GLN A 363 8.21 -35.66 -37.84
N PRO A 364 7.50 -36.77 -38.07
CA PRO A 364 6.34 -36.80 -38.98
C PRO A 364 5.09 -36.10 -38.43
N ASP A 365 5.14 -35.58 -37.19
CA ASP A 365 3.98 -34.98 -36.53
C ASP A 365 3.75 -33.53 -36.98
N THR A 366 2.62 -33.29 -37.64
CA THR A 366 2.26 -31.99 -38.18
C THR A 366 2.01 -30.93 -37.10
N THR A 367 1.63 -31.34 -35.89
CA THR A 367 1.39 -30.40 -34.77
C THR A 367 2.71 -29.83 -34.26
N ILE A 368 3.75 -30.66 -34.18
CA ILE A 368 5.11 -30.25 -33.78
C ILE A 368 5.73 -29.34 -34.84
N GLN A 369 5.53 -29.70 -36.11
CA GLN A 369 5.97 -28.88 -37.24
C GLN A 369 5.28 -27.50 -37.21
N GLN A 370 3.96 -27.43 -37.02
CA GLN A 370 3.23 -26.17 -36.87
C GLN A 370 3.71 -25.32 -35.69
N ALA A 371 4.03 -25.96 -34.56
CA ALA A 371 4.52 -25.28 -33.37
C ALA A 371 5.94 -24.69 -33.55
N SER A 372 6.77 -25.30 -34.40
CA SER A 372 8.19 -24.95 -34.55
C SER A 372 8.49 -24.08 -35.78
N VAL A 373 7.69 -24.17 -36.84
CA VAL A 373 8.00 -23.57 -38.17
C VAL A 373 8.14 -22.05 -38.16
N TRP A 374 7.53 -21.38 -37.17
CA TRP A 374 7.59 -19.92 -37.01
C TRP A 374 8.70 -19.46 -36.05
N HIS A 375 9.52 -20.39 -35.56
CA HIS A 375 10.54 -20.07 -34.56
C HIS A 375 11.65 -19.16 -35.14
N PRO A 376 12.00 -18.04 -34.48
CA PRO A 376 12.91 -17.03 -35.02
C PRO A 376 14.34 -17.53 -35.26
N ALA A 377 14.77 -18.58 -34.57
CA ALA A 377 16.09 -19.19 -34.72
C ALA A 377 16.24 -20.12 -35.95
N LEU A 378 15.19 -20.32 -36.76
CA LEU A 378 15.22 -21.17 -37.95
C LEU A 378 15.84 -20.46 -39.17
N THR A 379 16.56 -21.22 -39.99
CA THR A 379 17.05 -20.72 -41.29
C THR A 379 15.95 -20.75 -42.35
N ARG A 380 16.08 -19.93 -43.41
CA ARG A 380 15.10 -19.88 -44.52
C ARG A 380 14.90 -21.25 -45.19
N SER A 381 15.94 -22.09 -45.29
CA SER A 381 15.83 -23.44 -45.86
C SER A 381 14.93 -24.33 -45.01
N MET A 382 15.15 -24.34 -43.70
CA MET A 382 14.38 -25.15 -42.74
C MET A 382 12.91 -24.72 -42.71
N VAL A 383 12.64 -23.41 -42.77
CA VAL A 383 11.27 -22.88 -42.84
C VAL A 383 10.58 -23.33 -44.14
N SER A 384 11.26 -23.23 -45.29
CA SER A 384 10.71 -23.62 -46.58
C SER A 384 10.39 -25.12 -46.65
N GLU A 385 11.28 -25.98 -46.12
CA GLU A 385 11.07 -27.44 -46.07
C GLU A 385 9.88 -27.80 -45.17
N ALA A 386 9.81 -27.19 -43.98
CA ALA A 386 8.70 -27.41 -43.04
C ALA A 386 7.36 -26.89 -43.59
N GLN A 387 7.34 -25.73 -44.26
CA GLN A 387 6.13 -25.20 -44.90
C GLN A 387 5.65 -26.09 -46.05
N SER A 388 6.57 -26.67 -46.82
CA SER A 388 6.24 -27.63 -47.86
C SER A 388 5.60 -28.90 -47.29
N ALA A 389 6.13 -29.42 -46.17
CA ALA A 389 5.57 -30.58 -45.47
C ALA A 389 4.18 -30.32 -44.87
N LEU A 390 3.88 -29.06 -44.52
CA LEU A 390 2.59 -28.62 -43.98
C LEU A 390 1.54 -28.24 -45.04
N ALA A 391 1.88 -28.34 -46.34
CA ALA A 391 0.98 -27.95 -47.42
C ALA A 391 -0.34 -28.75 -47.38
N GLY A 392 -1.47 -28.05 -47.23
CA GLY A 392 -2.80 -28.65 -47.14
C GLY A 392 -3.26 -29.02 -45.73
N VAL A 393 -2.44 -28.81 -44.70
CA VAL A 393 -2.81 -28.98 -43.29
C VAL A 393 -3.32 -27.64 -42.74
N PRO A 394 -4.56 -27.54 -42.19
CA PRO A 394 -5.05 -26.29 -41.62
C PRO A 394 -4.21 -25.88 -40.40
N CYS A 395 -3.69 -24.66 -40.40
CA CYS A 395 -2.95 -24.08 -39.27
C CYS A 395 -3.89 -23.94 -38.06
N ARG A 396 -3.63 -24.68 -36.97
CA ARG A 396 -4.44 -24.61 -35.74
C ARG A 396 -3.77 -23.83 -34.61
N LEU A 397 -2.50 -23.51 -34.73
CA LEU A 397 -1.71 -22.79 -33.73
C LEU A 397 -1.15 -21.52 -34.38
N ALA A 398 -1.60 -20.35 -33.90
CA ALA A 398 -1.00 -19.07 -34.27
C ALA A 398 0.33 -18.91 -33.50
N PRO A 399 1.32 -18.19 -34.07
CA PRO A 399 2.52 -17.82 -33.34
C PRO A 399 2.12 -17.00 -32.10
N LEU A 400 2.63 -17.37 -30.92
CA LEU A 400 2.61 -16.49 -29.76
C LEU A 400 3.62 -15.36 -30.04
N VAL A 401 3.12 -14.12 -30.01
CA VAL A 401 3.86 -12.87 -30.26
C VAL A 401 4.94 -12.64 -29.22
#